data_AF-A0A3F3PJY3-F1
#
_entry.id   AF-A0A3F3PJY3-F1
#
_cell.length_a   1.000
_cell.length_b   1.000
_cell.length_c   1.000
_cell.angle_alpha   90.00
_cell.angle_beta   90.00
_cell.angle_gamma   90.00
#
_symmetry.space_group_name_H-M   'P 1'
#
loop_
_entity.id
_entity.type
_entity.pdbx_description
1 polymer ?
#
loop_
_entity_poly.entity_id
_entity_poly.type
_entity_poly.pdbx_seq_one_letter_code
_entity_poly.pdbx_strand_id
1 'polypeptide(L)'
;MAIARTKALIQRGLYVNGDFYGNFVFTAIGFYPKIIPVAMLAQRIMGIMTHWREYMLMRGKLSRPSHIYTGEAEGGVPPGM
;
A
#
# COMPACT_ATOMS: atom_id res chain seq x y z
N MET A 1 -4.40 30.30 -7.25
CA MET A 1 -4.60 28.84 -7.22
C MET A 1 -4.27 28.35 -5.81
N ALA A 2 -5.30 28.33 -4.94
CA ALA A 2 -5.14 28.13 -3.50
C ALA A 2 -5.02 26.63 -3.19
N ILE A 3 -3.79 26.12 -3.06
CA ILE A 3 -3.57 24.79 -2.49
C ILE A 3 -3.90 24.88 -1.00
N ALA A 4 -4.94 24.16 -0.61
CA ALA A 4 -5.54 24.12 0.69
C ALA A 4 -4.50 23.86 1.81
N ARG A 5 -4.07 24.92 2.51
CA ARG A 5 -3.43 24.81 3.83
C ARG A 5 -4.51 24.68 4.91
N THR A 6 -5.32 23.63 4.84
CA THR A 6 -6.31 23.37 5.89
C THR A 6 -5.59 22.81 7.11
N LYS A 7 -5.70 23.48 8.27
CA LYS A 7 -5.09 23.07 9.56
C LYS A 7 -5.29 21.58 9.88
N ALA A 8 -6.46 21.04 9.51
CA ALA A 8 -6.85 19.64 9.70
C ALA A 8 -5.97 18.63 8.95
N LEU A 9 -5.40 18.99 7.80
CA LEU A 9 -4.53 18.09 7.01
C LEU A 9 -3.11 18.07 7.57
N ILE A 10 -2.59 19.23 7.98
CA ILE A 10 -1.24 19.39 8.53
C ILE A 10 -1.10 18.66 9.87
N GLN A 11 -2.10 18.75 10.75
CA GLN A 11 -2.10 18.02 12.03
C GLN A 11 -2.02 16.50 11.85
N ARG A 12 -2.50 15.98 10.72
CA ARG A 12 -2.48 14.55 10.39
C ARG A 12 -1.29 14.15 9.51
N GLY A 13 -0.39 15.08 9.18
CA GLY A 13 0.74 14.82 8.27
C GLY A 13 0.30 14.40 6.86
N LEU A 14 -0.89 14.80 6.42
CA LEU A 14 -1.43 14.43 5.11
C LEU A 14 -0.92 15.40 4.04
N TYR A 15 -0.09 14.86 3.15
CA TYR A 15 0.44 15.55 1.99
C TYR A 15 -0.05 14.91 0.71
N VAL A 16 -0.02 15.68 -0.37
CA VAL A 16 -0.41 15.19 -1.68
C VAL A 16 0.65 14.20 -2.19
N ASN A 17 0.24 12.97 -2.50
CA ASN A 17 1.10 11.93 -3.07
C ASN A 17 1.18 12.05 -4.61
N GLY A 18 2.21 11.45 -5.22
CA GLY A 18 2.36 11.33 -6.67
C GLY A 18 1.15 10.69 -7.35
N ASP A 19 0.45 9.75 -6.69
CA ASP A 19 -0.76 9.13 -7.24
C ASP A 19 -1.91 10.15 -7.43
N PHE A 20 -2.01 11.17 -6.56
CA PHE A 20 -3.01 12.23 -6.70
C PHE A 20 -2.75 13.05 -7.96
N TYR A 21 -1.50 13.44 -8.20
CA TYR A 21 -1.12 14.15 -9.43
C TYR A 21 -1.25 13.25 -10.67
N GLY A 22 -0.86 11.99 -10.54
CA GLY A 22 -0.96 10.99 -11.61
C GLY A 22 -2.39 10.83 -12.13
N ASN A 23 -3.38 10.78 -11.24
CA ASN A 23 -4.79 10.68 -11.64
C ASN A 23 -5.25 11.86 -12.51
N PHE A 24 -4.81 13.09 -12.22
CA PHE A 24 -5.14 14.24 -13.07
C PHE A 24 -4.51 14.12 -14.45
N VAL A 25 -3.25 13.69 -14.52
CA VAL A 25 -2.52 13.52 -15.79
C VAL A 25 -3.18 12.43 -16.64
N PHE A 26 -3.46 11.25 -16.08
CA PHE A 26 -4.10 10.17 -16.83
C PHE A 26 -5.52 10.53 -17.28
N THR A 27 -6.27 11.25 -16.46
CA THR A 27 -7.59 11.75 -16.86
C THR A 27 -7.48 12.78 -18.00
N ALA A 28 -6.48 13.67 -17.95
CA ALA A 28 -6.22 14.63 -19.02
C ALA A 28 -5.76 13.98 -20.33
N ILE A 29 -5.07 12.84 -20.26
CA ILE A 29 -4.69 12.01 -21.42
C ILE A 29 -5.91 11.25 -22.01
N GLY A 30 -7.05 11.21 -21.31
CA GLY A 30 -8.29 10.59 -21.78
C GLY A 30 -8.56 9.20 -21.22
N PHE A 31 -7.84 8.77 -20.19
CA PHE A 31 -8.14 7.52 -19.50
C PHE A 31 -9.35 7.69 -18.60
N TYR A 32 -10.26 6.72 -18.63
CA TYR A 32 -11.35 6.67 -17.65
C TYR A 32 -10.78 6.45 -16.24
N PRO A 33 -11.28 7.15 -15.19
CA PRO A 33 -10.74 7.03 -13.83
C PRO A 33 -10.66 5.58 -13.31
N LYS A 34 -11.57 4.71 -13.76
CA LYS A 34 -11.62 3.30 -13.39
C LYS A 34 -10.44 2.47 -13.91
N ILE A 35 -9.80 2.89 -15.00
CA ILE A 35 -8.67 2.15 -15.62
C ILE A 35 -7.31 2.67 -15.20
N ILE A 36 -7.23 3.85 -14.56
CA ILE A 36 -5.97 4.45 -14.12
C ILE A 36 -5.17 3.52 -13.19
N PRO A 37 -5.77 2.83 -12.19
CA PRO A 37 -5.03 1.89 -11.35
C PRO A 37 -4.39 0.74 -12.14
N VAL A 38 -5.06 0.27 -13.21
CA VAL A 38 -4.53 -0.78 -14.08
C VAL A 38 -3.33 -0.28 -14.87
N ALA A 39 -3.39 0.95 -15.39
CA ALA A 39 -2.26 1.58 -16.07
C ALA A 39 -1.05 1.79 -15.13
N MET A 40 -1.31 2.18 -13.88
CA MET A 40 -0.25 2.32 -12.86
C MET A 40 0.34 0.96 -12.46
N LEU A 41 -0.48 -0.09 -12.38
CA LEU A 41 0.00 -1.44 -12.11
C LEU A 41 0.92 -1.93 -13.24
N ALA A 42 0.58 -1.66 -14.50
CA ALA A 42 1.41 -2.03 -15.65
C ALA A 42 2.83 -1.48 -15.53
N GLN A 43 2.98 -0.23 -15.06
CA GLN A 43 4.30 0.35 -14.79
C GLN A 43 5.01 -0.31 -13.59
N ARG A 44 4.27 -0.73 -12.56
CA ARG A 44 4.83 -1.35 -11.34
C ARG A 44 5.29 -2.80 -11.54
N ILE A 45 4.82 -3.51 -12.56
CA ILE A 45 5.21 -4.92 -12.83
C ILE A 45 6.73 -5.07 -12.90
N MET A 46 7.44 -4.16 -13.57
CA MET A 46 8.91 -4.24 -13.69
C MET A 46 9.61 -4.19 -12.32
N GLY A 47 9.15 -3.33 -11.42
CA GLY A 47 9.69 -3.23 -10.06
C GLY A 47 9.39 -4.48 -9.23
N ILE A 48 8.16 -4.99 -9.30
CA ILE A 48 7.76 -6.23 -8.61
C ILE A 48 8.62 -7.41 -9.06
N MET A 49 8.82 -7.56 -10.37
CA MET A 49 9.63 -8.64 -10.93
C MET A 49 11.11 -8.52 -10.54
N THR A 50 11.62 -7.28 -10.45
CA THR A 50 13.00 -7.02 -10.00
C THR A 50 13.18 -7.41 -8.54
N HIS A 51 12.30 -6.98 -7.65
CA HIS A 51 12.34 -7.33 -6.23
C HIS A 51 12.16 -8.83 -6.00
N TRP A 52 11.25 -9.47 -6.74
CA TRP A 52 11.09 -10.93 -6.68
C TRP A 52 12.37 -11.65 -7.08
N ARG A 53 13.00 -11.23 -8.18
CA ARG A 53 14.27 -11.81 -8.65
C ARG A 53 15.40 -11.62 -7.63
N GLU A 54 15.54 -10.42 -7.08
CA GLU A 54 16.53 -10.12 -6.05
C GLU A 54 16.36 -11.02 -4.81
N TYR A 55 15.12 -11.13 -4.33
CA TYR A 55 14.80 -11.95 -3.16
C TYR A 55 15.06 -13.45 -3.38
N MET A 56 14.78 -13.97 -4.59
CA MET A 56 15.09 -15.36 -4.95
C MET A 56 16.61 -15.63 -5.02
N LEU A 57 17.39 -14.68 -5.53
CA LEU A 57 18.86 -14.82 -5.64
C LEU A 57 19.56 -14.78 -4.28
N MET A 58 19.02 -14.06 -3.30
CA MET A 58 19.59 -13.94 -1.95
C MET A 58 19.24 -15.09 -1.00
N ARG A 59 18.66 -16.21 -1.48
CA ARG A 59 18.08 -17.28 -0.63
C ARG A 59 17.10 -16.72 0.41
N GLY A 60 16.16 -15.89 -0.03
CA GLY A 60 15.17 -15.26 0.82
C GLY A 60 14.45 -16.25 1.74
N LYS A 61 14.42 -15.97 3.04
CA LYS A 61 13.72 -16.77 4.04
C LYS A 61 12.22 -16.52 3.95
N LEU A 62 11.41 -17.57 3.83
CA LEU A 62 9.96 -17.50 3.76
C LEU A 62 9.39 -16.51 4.80
N SER A 63 8.69 -15.48 4.34
CA SER A 63 8.01 -14.53 5.21
C SER A 63 6.81 -15.22 5.87
N ARG A 64 6.95 -15.58 7.15
CA ARG A 64 5.91 -16.22 7.95
C ARG A 64 5.66 -15.42 9.23
N PRO A 65 4.88 -14.32 9.15
CA PRO A 65 4.53 -13.55 10.34
C PRO A 65 3.65 -14.37 11.30
N SER A 66 3.89 -14.22 12.60
CA SER A 66 3.04 -14.79 13.64
C SER A 66 1.88 -13.85 13.96
N HIS A 67 0.77 -14.38 14.46
CA HIS A 67 -0.37 -13.60 14.91
C HIS A 67 -0.58 -13.80 16.42
N ILE A 68 -1.01 -12.75 17.11
CA ILE A 68 -1.39 -12.82 18.53
C ILE A 68 -2.91 -12.99 18.56
N TYR A 69 -3.37 -14.13 19.04
CA TYR A 69 -4.81 -14.36 19.23
C TYR A 69 -5.29 -13.66 20.50
N THR A 70 -6.30 -12.80 20.38
CA THR A 70 -6.93 -12.06 21.50
C THR A 70 -8.39 -12.45 21.73
N GLY A 71 -8.84 -13.54 21.12
CA GLY A 71 -10.19 -14.06 21.34
C GLY A 71 -10.30 -14.81 22.68
N GLU A 72 -11.53 -15.01 23.15
CA GLU A 72 -11.78 -15.86 24.31
C GLU A 72 -11.51 -17.32 23.93
N ALA A 73 -10.67 -18.00 24.71
CA ALA A 73 -10.49 -19.43 24.53
C ALA A 73 -11.82 -20.15 24.85
N GLU A 74 -12.36 -20.91 23.90
CA GLU A 74 -13.45 -21.85 24.17
C GLU A 74 -12.95 -22.83 25.25
N GLY A 75 -13.36 -22.59 26.50
CA GLY A 75 -13.02 -23.45 27.64
C GLY A 75 -12.14 -22.84 28.75
N GLY A 76 -11.95 -21.52 28.80
CA GLY A 76 -11.56 -20.85 30.06
C GLY A 76 -10.19 -21.22 30.65
N VAL A 77 -9.23 -21.64 29.83
CA VAL A 77 -7.84 -21.80 30.29
C VAL A 77 -7.08 -20.52 29.97
N PRO A 78 -6.66 -19.73 30.98
CA PRO A 78 -5.86 -18.53 30.76
C PRO A 78 -4.47 -18.90 30.22
N PRO A 79 -3.87 -18.09 29.32
CA PRO A 79 -2.56 -18.36 28.77
C PRO A 79 -1.47 -18.18 29.84
N GLY A 80 -0.89 -19.29 30.31
CA GLY A 80 0.18 -19.30 31.32
C GLY A 80 0.39 -20.58 32.13
N MET A 81 -0.23 -21.72 31.79
CA MET A 81 0.17 -23.05 32.31
C MET A 81 0.97 -23.82 31.26
#